data_AF-A0A177AWA7-F1
#
_entry.id   AF-A0A177AWA7-F1
#
_cell.length_a   1.000
_cell.length_b   1.000
_cell.length_c   1.000
_cell.angle_alpha   90.00
_cell.angle_beta   90.00
_cell.angle_gamma   90.00
#
_symmetry.space_group_name_H-M   'P 1'
#
loop_
_entity.id
_entity.type
_entity.pdbx_description
1 polymer ?
#
loop_
_entity_poly.entity_id
_entity_poly.type
_entity_poly.pdbx_seq_one_letter_code
_entity_poly.pdbx_strand_id
1 'polypeptide(L)'
;MTISPELTFSYNDIWELISVSKIPDFLIMDMLKDEKDKARIFCVLSLDMNLVLKSLFGSFVQHVMYLNNSCPVKIGLSIEARDVETLATYLQFNGADVSYLCGDVASSDRSIPFEVFMELVNLINECIARAVFQPKNSCEGDIVLNILIYRTSQGMPSGLYLTGLCTYY
;
A
#
# COMPACT_ATOMS: atom_id res chain seq x y z
N MET A 1 -19.03 -0.29 22.68
CA MET A 1 -17.95 0.54 22.10
C MET A 1 -18.61 1.40 21.03
N THR A 2 -18.53 2.72 21.16
CA THR A 2 -19.21 3.65 20.24
C THR A 2 -18.14 4.34 19.40
N ILE A 3 -18.30 4.31 18.08
CA ILE A 3 -17.41 5.05 17.16
C ILE A 3 -17.71 6.54 17.32
N SER A 4 -16.70 7.41 17.25
CA SER A 4 -16.91 8.84 17.43
C SER A 4 -17.76 9.43 16.27
N PRO A 5 -18.66 10.39 16.54
CA PRO A 5 -19.44 11.05 15.51
C PRO A 5 -18.57 11.73 14.45
N GLU A 6 -17.44 12.32 14.85
CA GLU A 6 -16.51 13.03 13.98
C GLU A 6 -15.86 12.08 12.96
N LEU A 7 -15.44 10.90 13.42
CA LEU A 7 -14.86 9.87 12.53
C LEU A 7 -15.91 9.33 11.56
N THR A 8 -17.15 9.14 12.03
CA THR A 8 -18.26 8.67 11.20
C THR A 8 -18.61 9.69 10.12
N PHE A 9 -18.67 10.98 10.49
CA PHE A 9 -18.91 12.08 9.56
C PHE A 9 -17.81 12.15 8.49
N SER A 10 -16.54 12.18 8.91
CA SER A 10 -15.40 12.29 8.00
C SER A 10 -15.30 11.09 7.04
N TYR A 11 -15.53 9.87 7.54
CA TYR A 11 -15.61 8.67 6.71
C TYR A 11 -16.70 8.78 5.63
N ASN A 12 -17.91 9.20 6.02
CA ASN A 12 -19.03 9.29 5.09
C ASN A 12 -18.78 10.37 4.02
N ASP A 13 -18.20 11.51 4.38
CA ASP A 13 -17.86 12.59 3.46
C ASP A 13 -16.84 12.14 2.40
N ILE A 14 -15.74 11.50 2.84
CA ILE A 14 -14.73 10.92 1.94
C ILE A 14 -15.36 9.84 1.04
N TRP A 15 -16.21 8.99 1.62
CA TRP A 15 -16.87 7.90 0.88
C TRP A 15 -17.81 8.45 -0.20
N GLU A 16 -18.58 9.50 0.10
CA GLU A 16 -19.46 10.16 -0.86
C GLU A 16 -18.67 10.73 -2.03
N LEU A 17 -17.56 11.43 -1.76
CA LEU A 17 -16.68 11.96 -2.80
C LEU A 17 -16.15 10.86 -3.72
N ILE A 18 -15.61 9.79 -3.15
CA ILE A 18 -15.07 8.66 -3.94
C ILE A 18 -16.17 7.98 -4.74
N SER A 19 -17.38 7.85 -4.20
CA SER A 19 -18.51 7.22 -4.91
C SER A 19 -18.90 7.94 -6.21
N VAL A 20 -18.64 9.26 -6.28
CA VAL A 20 -18.83 10.08 -7.49
C VAL A 20 -17.52 10.32 -8.25
N SER A 21 -16.51 9.47 -8.03
CA SER A 21 -15.18 9.55 -8.65
C SER A 21 -14.45 10.88 -8.42
N LYS A 22 -14.71 11.54 -7.28
CA LYS A 22 -13.92 12.67 -6.79
C LYS A 22 -12.91 12.17 -5.75
N ILE A 23 -11.68 12.62 -5.86
CA ILE A 23 -10.64 12.33 -4.88
C ILE A 23 -10.57 13.52 -3.92
N PRO A 24 -10.76 13.30 -2.60
CA PRO A 24 -10.55 14.37 -1.63
C PRO A 24 -9.07 14.72 -1.56
N ASP A 25 -8.78 15.99 -1.27
CA ASP A 25 -7.45 16.36 -0.81
C ASP A 25 -7.22 15.73 0.56
N PHE A 26 -6.11 15.02 0.73
CA PHE A 26 -5.75 14.44 2.02
C PHE A 26 -4.29 14.70 2.35
N LEU A 27 -4.04 14.93 3.63
CA LEU A 27 -2.71 15.17 4.16
C LEU A 27 -2.09 13.85 4.58
N ILE A 28 -0.82 13.68 4.24
CA ILE A 28 0.00 12.59 4.73
C ILE A 28 0.89 13.16 5.83
N MET A 29 0.87 12.54 7.01
CA MET A 29 1.75 12.95 8.11
C MET A 29 3.02 12.12 8.07
N ASP A 30 4.17 12.77 7.96
CA ASP A 30 5.45 12.08 8.09
C ASP A 30 5.82 11.92 9.56
N MET A 31 6.08 10.68 9.95
CA MET A 31 6.54 10.30 11.28
C MET A 31 7.89 9.59 11.17
N LEU A 32 8.67 9.62 12.26
CA LEU A 32 9.87 8.80 12.38
C LEU A 32 9.49 7.45 12.99
N LYS A 33 9.81 6.37 12.27
CA LYS A 33 9.67 5.02 12.80
C LYS A 33 10.76 4.79 13.85
N ASP A 34 10.34 4.34 15.03
CA ASP A 34 11.24 3.97 16.12
C ASP A 34 11.90 2.62 15.82
N GLU A 35 13.11 2.68 15.26
CA GLU A 35 13.96 1.53 14.97
C GLU A 35 15.34 1.72 15.62
N LYS A 36 15.96 0.62 16.04
CA LYS A 36 17.10 0.61 16.98
C LYS A 36 18.35 1.35 16.49
N ASP A 37 18.52 1.58 15.18
CA ASP A 37 19.79 2.09 14.61
C ASP A 37 19.66 3.15 13.50
N LYS A 38 18.47 3.28 12.87
CA LYS A 38 18.22 4.28 11.81
C LYS A 38 16.75 4.67 11.83
N ALA A 39 16.45 5.95 12.01
CA ALA A 39 15.09 6.46 11.85
C ALA A 39 14.71 6.44 10.37
N ARG A 40 13.62 5.73 10.04
CA ARG A 40 13.01 5.78 8.70
C ARG A 40 11.78 6.69 8.75
N ILE A 41 11.55 7.40 7.66
CA ILE A 41 10.30 8.15 7.49
C ILE A 41 9.19 7.14 7.23
N PHE A 42 8.08 7.30 7.96
CA PHE A 42 6.86 6.54 7.81
C PHE A 42 5.68 7.49 7.61
N CYS A 43 4.95 7.28 6.54
CA CYS A 43 3.84 8.12 6.13
C CYS A 43 2.54 7.63 6.77
N VAL A 44 1.83 8.47 7.51
CA VAL A 44 0.57 8.11 8.18
C VAL A 44 -0.59 8.86 7.53
N LEU A 45 -1.54 8.09 7.00
CA LEU A 45 -2.84 8.62 6.59
C LEU A 45 -3.75 8.85 7.79
N SER A 46 -4.68 9.77 7.65
CA SER A 46 -5.78 9.94 8.61
C SER A 46 -6.60 8.65 8.75
N LEU A 47 -7.22 8.45 9.92
CA LEU A 47 -7.90 7.20 10.27
C LEU A 47 -9.11 6.93 9.36
N ASP A 48 -9.90 7.95 9.09
CA ASP A 48 -11.02 7.95 8.13
C ASP A 48 -10.58 7.53 6.72
N MET A 49 -9.49 8.09 6.19
CA MET A 49 -8.96 7.71 4.88
C MET A 49 -8.53 6.24 4.87
N ASN A 50 -7.84 5.77 5.91
CA ASN A 50 -7.50 4.35 6.06
C ASN A 50 -8.74 3.45 6.08
N LEU A 51 -9.81 3.85 6.75
CA LEU A 51 -11.07 3.11 6.79
C LEU A 51 -11.71 3.04 5.40
N VAL A 52 -11.72 4.14 4.65
CA VAL A 52 -12.27 4.17 3.28
C VAL A 52 -11.44 3.29 2.35
N LEU A 53 -10.11 3.41 2.36
CA LEU A 53 -9.23 2.55 1.57
C LEU A 53 -9.42 1.07 1.92
N LYS A 54 -9.59 0.73 3.20
CA LYS A 54 -9.91 -0.63 3.63
C LYS A 54 -11.27 -1.10 3.10
N SER A 55 -12.29 -0.25 3.11
CA SER A 55 -13.61 -0.57 2.55
C SER A 55 -13.59 -0.75 1.03
N LEU A 56 -12.69 -0.07 0.31
CA LEU A 56 -12.52 -0.19 -1.13
C LEU A 56 -11.68 -1.42 -1.52
N PHE A 57 -10.51 -1.55 -0.92
CA PHE A 57 -9.48 -2.49 -1.35
C PHE A 57 -9.41 -3.76 -0.50
N GLY A 58 -10.04 -3.79 0.68
CA GLY A 58 -9.85 -4.87 1.66
C GLY A 58 -10.13 -6.27 1.12
N SER A 59 -11.21 -6.44 0.35
CA SER A 59 -11.53 -7.74 -0.28
C SER A 59 -10.50 -8.14 -1.34
N PHE A 60 -9.99 -7.17 -2.12
CA PHE A 60 -8.93 -7.43 -3.08
C PHE A 60 -7.62 -7.82 -2.40
N VAL A 61 -7.21 -7.08 -1.37
CA VAL A 61 -6.01 -7.42 -0.57
C VAL A 61 -6.15 -8.82 0.03
N GLN A 62 -7.30 -9.14 0.61
CA GLN A 62 -7.58 -10.48 1.15
C GLN A 62 -7.48 -11.55 0.07
N HIS A 63 -7.99 -11.29 -1.13
CA HIS A 63 -7.89 -12.22 -2.25
C HIS A 63 -6.44 -12.45 -2.68
N VAL A 64 -5.64 -11.39 -2.80
CA VAL A 64 -4.21 -11.51 -3.12
C VAL A 64 -3.46 -12.28 -2.04
N MET A 65 -3.73 -12.01 -0.76
CA MET A 65 -3.15 -12.76 0.35
C MET A 65 -3.50 -14.25 0.29
N TYR A 66 -4.72 -14.60 -0.11
CA TYR A 66 -5.13 -16.00 -0.29
C TYR A 66 -4.36 -16.70 -1.41
N LEU A 67 -3.95 -15.95 -2.45
CA LEU A 67 -3.21 -16.45 -3.60
C LEU A 67 -1.68 -16.45 -3.41
N ASN A 68 -1.16 -16.06 -2.24
CA ASN A 68 0.28 -15.89 -2.01
C ASN A 68 1.14 -17.12 -2.34
N ASN A 69 0.55 -18.33 -2.30
CA ASN A 69 1.22 -19.59 -2.62
C ASN A 69 1.28 -19.88 -4.12
N SER A 70 0.46 -19.22 -4.95
CA SER A 70 0.36 -19.47 -6.39
C SER A 70 0.67 -18.24 -7.26
N CYS A 71 0.85 -17.06 -6.67
CA CYS A 71 1.24 -15.84 -7.39
C CYS A 71 2.60 -15.29 -6.91
N PRO A 72 3.24 -14.37 -7.66
CA PRO A 72 4.53 -13.79 -7.28
C PRO A 72 4.46 -12.94 -6.00
N VAL A 73 3.32 -12.33 -5.74
CA VAL A 73 3.09 -11.45 -4.59
C VAL A 73 2.95 -12.27 -3.31
N LYS A 74 3.93 -12.19 -2.40
CA LYS A 74 4.00 -13.04 -1.19
C LYS A 74 3.44 -12.39 0.08
N ILE A 75 2.54 -11.43 -0.06
CA ILE A 75 1.91 -10.77 1.10
C ILE A 75 1.03 -11.75 1.86
N GLY A 76 1.16 -11.75 3.19
CA GLY A 76 0.43 -12.67 4.05
C GLY A 76 1.02 -14.08 4.10
N LEU A 77 2.18 -14.33 3.46
CA LEU A 77 2.92 -15.57 3.64
C LEU A 77 3.37 -15.68 5.10
N SER A 78 3.13 -16.84 5.72
CA SER A 78 3.65 -17.11 7.07
C SER A 78 5.03 -17.75 7.01
N ILE A 79 5.77 -17.65 8.11
CA ILE A 79 7.11 -18.25 8.26
C ILE A 79 7.05 -19.70 8.75
N GLU A 80 5.85 -20.27 8.89
CA GLU A 80 5.67 -21.65 9.29
C GLU A 80 6.22 -22.59 8.23
N ALA A 81 6.78 -23.73 8.66
CA ALA A 81 7.51 -24.65 7.79
C ALA A 81 6.71 -25.05 6.52
N ARG A 82 5.40 -25.28 6.68
CA ARG A 82 4.49 -25.65 5.59
C ARG A 82 4.41 -24.58 4.48
N ASP A 83 4.34 -23.31 4.86
CA ASP A 83 4.20 -22.21 3.89
C ASP A 83 5.54 -21.98 3.18
N VAL A 84 6.65 -22.13 3.89
CA VAL A 84 8.01 -22.08 3.33
C VAL A 84 8.25 -23.23 2.34
N GLU A 85 7.83 -24.47 2.66
CA GLU A 85 7.90 -25.61 1.75
C GLU A 85 7.06 -25.39 0.48
N THR A 86 5.88 -24.80 0.64
CA THR A 86 5.02 -24.44 -0.49
C THR A 86 5.69 -23.40 -1.38
N LEU A 87 6.32 -22.37 -0.80
CA LEU A 87 7.10 -21.39 -1.54
C LEU A 87 8.31 -22.02 -2.26
N ALA A 88 9.06 -22.89 -1.58
CA ALA A 88 10.20 -23.59 -2.18
C ALA A 88 9.76 -24.45 -3.37
N THR A 89 8.59 -25.08 -3.27
CA THR A 89 7.98 -25.84 -4.38
C THR A 89 7.57 -24.92 -5.53
N TYR A 90 6.91 -23.80 -5.25
CA TYR A 90 6.54 -22.78 -6.25
C TYR A 90 7.77 -22.25 -7.00
N LEU A 91 8.86 -21.98 -6.29
CA LEU A 91 10.13 -21.52 -6.85
C LEU A 91 10.96 -22.62 -7.53
N GLN A 92 10.49 -23.88 -7.49
CA GLN A 92 11.20 -25.05 -7.99
C GLN A 92 12.60 -25.20 -7.37
N PHE A 93 12.75 -24.91 -6.06
CA PHE A 93 14.04 -24.87 -5.35
C PHE A 93 14.85 -26.18 -5.44
N ASN A 94 14.18 -27.31 -5.71
CA ASN A 94 14.80 -28.61 -5.91
C ASN A 94 14.98 -29.01 -7.38
N GLY A 95 14.69 -28.11 -8.32
CA GLY A 95 14.87 -28.33 -9.77
C GLY A 95 16.34 -28.19 -10.17
N ALA A 96 16.81 -29.09 -11.04
CA ALA A 96 18.23 -29.19 -11.37
C ALA A 96 18.83 -27.99 -12.14
N ASP A 97 17.99 -27.13 -12.74
CA ASP A 97 18.41 -26.11 -13.71
C ASP A 97 17.93 -24.68 -13.38
N VAL A 98 17.59 -24.38 -12.12
CA VAL A 98 17.11 -23.03 -11.74
C VAL A 98 18.20 -22.25 -11.01
N SER A 99 18.50 -21.05 -11.52
CA SER A 99 19.37 -20.07 -10.85
C SER A 99 18.53 -19.01 -10.14
N TYR A 100 18.86 -18.71 -8.89
CA TYR A 100 18.13 -17.74 -8.07
C TYR A 100 18.90 -16.43 -7.96
N LEU A 101 18.17 -15.31 -8.10
CA LEU A 101 18.66 -13.98 -7.78
C LEU A 101 17.99 -13.50 -6.49
N CYS A 102 18.79 -13.31 -5.44
CA CYS A 102 18.34 -12.78 -4.16
C CYS A 102 18.87 -11.36 -4.00
N GLY A 103 18.15 -10.39 -4.58
CA GLY A 103 18.47 -8.96 -4.45
C GLY A 103 17.72 -8.31 -3.30
N ASP A 104 18.33 -7.30 -2.68
CA ASP A 104 17.65 -6.33 -1.82
C ASP A 104 17.81 -4.94 -2.44
N VAL A 105 16.73 -4.16 -2.45
CA VAL A 105 16.70 -2.84 -3.08
C VAL A 105 16.72 -1.78 -1.98
N ALA A 106 17.86 -1.11 -1.85
CA ALA A 106 18.02 -0.04 -0.88
C ALA A 106 17.05 1.12 -1.17
N SER A 107 16.27 1.52 -0.16
CA SER A 107 15.31 2.63 -0.24
C SER A 107 14.27 2.47 -1.36
N SER A 108 13.78 1.25 -1.59
CA SER A 108 12.79 0.90 -2.62
C SER A 108 11.67 1.94 -2.75
N ASP A 109 10.97 2.22 -1.64
CA ASP A 109 9.82 3.13 -1.60
C ASP A 109 10.16 4.55 -2.10
N ARG A 110 11.37 5.03 -1.84
CA ARG A 110 11.83 6.35 -2.33
C ARG A 110 12.25 6.32 -3.80
N SER A 111 12.71 5.17 -4.27
CA SER A 111 13.29 5.01 -5.62
C SER A 111 12.27 4.68 -6.70
N ILE A 112 11.12 4.08 -6.34
CA ILE A 112 10.06 3.75 -7.29
C ILE A 112 9.56 5.04 -7.97
N PRO A 113 9.61 5.12 -9.31
CA PRO A 113 9.02 6.24 -10.04
C PRO A 113 7.52 6.31 -9.77
N PHE A 114 7.01 7.52 -9.61
CA PHE A 114 5.60 7.75 -9.26
C PHE A 114 4.65 7.17 -10.32
N GLU A 115 5.03 7.25 -11.59
CA GLU A 115 4.29 6.70 -12.72
C GLU A 115 4.10 5.19 -12.58
N VAL A 116 5.12 4.48 -12.11
CA VAL A 116 5.04 3.03 -11.93
C VAL A 116 4.07 2.68 -10.80
N PHE A 117 4.12 3.41 -9.69
CA PHE A 117 3.14 3.29 -8.62
C PHE A 117 1.71 3.55 -9.11
N MET A 118 1.50 4.60 -9.91
CA MET A 118 0.19 4.94 -10.45
C MET A 118 -0.37 3.87 -11.39
N GLU A 119 0.47 3.28 -12.25
CA GLU A 119 0.03 2.19 -13.13
C GLU A 119 -0.42 0.95 -12.34
N LEU A 120 0.23 0.63 -11.23
CA LEU A 120 -0.22 -0.46 -10.36
C LEU A 120 -1.57 -0.15 -9.70
N VAL A 121 -1.76 1.09 -9.25
CA VAL A 121 -3.06 1.50 -8.69
C VAL A 121 -4.15 1.42 -9.76
N ASN A 122 -3.87 1.80 -11.02
CA ASN A 122 -4.81 1.65 -12.13
C ASN A 122 -5.18 0.18 -12.37
N LEU A 123 -4.18 -0.72 -12.40
CA LEU A 123 -4.40 -2.16 -12.55
C LEU A 123 -5.29 -2.73 -11.43
N ILE A 124 -5.05 -2.31 -10.19
CA ILE A 124 -5.86 -2.71 -9.04
C ILE A 124 -7.30 -2.18 -9.18
N ASN A 125 -7.47 -0.93 -9.61
CA ASN A 125 -8.79 -0.34 -9.83
C ASN A 125 -9.59 -1.09 -10.91
N GLU A 126 -8.94 -1.53 -11.99
CA GLU A 126 -9.57 -2.36 -13.03
C GLU A 126 -10.12 -3.68 -12.46
N CYS A 127 -9.44 -4.26 -11.48
CA CYS A 127 -9.85 -5.53 -10.86
C CYS A 127 -11.04 -5.39 -9.91
N ILE A 128 -11.28 -4.20 -9.34
CA ILE A 128 -12.25 -4.00 -8.25
C ILE A 128 -13.63 -3.52 -8.76
N ALA A 129 -13.74 -3.16 -10.05
CA ALA A 129 -14.99 -2.76 -10.72
C ALA A 129 -15.82 -1.71 -9.95
N ARG A 130 -15.17 -0.92 -9.09
CA ARG A 130 -15.74 0.19 -8.29
C ARG A 130 -14.92 1.45 -8.49
N ALA A 131 -15.48 2.57 -8.07
CA ALA A 131 -14.97 3.92 -8.30
C ALA A 131 -13.44 4.05 -8.11
N VAL A 132 -12.83 4.78 -9.04
CA VAL A 132 -11.38 4.84 -9.23
C VAL A 132 -10.74 5.69 -8.13
N PHE A 133 -10.00 5.07 -7.22
CA PHE A 133 -9.05 5.83 -6.41
C PHE A 133 -7.88 6.22 -7.32
N GLN A 134 -7.74 7.51 -7.66
CA GLN A 134 -6.55 8.00 -8.33
C GLN A 134 -5.68 8.81 -7.36
N PRO A 135 -4.53 8.31 -6.94
CA PRO A 135 -3.59 9.07 -6.11
C PRO A 135 -2.89 10.21 -6.87
N LYS A 136 -3.29 10.50 -8.12
CA LYS A 136 -2.69 11.54 -8.97
C LYS A 136 -2.75 12.94 -8.35
N ASN A 137 -3.70 13.19 -7.45
CA ASN A 137 -3.78 14.43 -6.68
C ASN A 137 -3.18 14.32 -5.26
N SER A 138 -2.73 13.14 -4.83
CA SER A 138 -2.39 12.85 -3.43
C SER A 138 -0.97 12.37 -3.18
N CYS A 139 -0.24 11.97 -4.22
CA CYS A 139 1.20 11.68 -4.13
C CYS A 139 2.06 12.86 -4.59
N GLU A 140 1.44 13.87 -5.21
CA GLU A 140 1.73 15.29 -4.96
C GLU A 140 1.22 15.73 -3.57
N GLY A 141 1.31 14.83 -2.59
CA GLY A 141 0.72 15.01 -1.28
C GLY A 141 1.39 16.14 -0.56
N ASP A 142 0.57 16.99 0.01
CA ASP A 142 0.95 17.97 1.00
C ASP A 142 1.31 17.20 2.28
N ILE A 143 2.60 16.89 2.43
CA ILE A 143 3.14 16.19 3.58
C ILE A 143 3.34 17.18 4.71
N VAL A 144 2.79 16.85 5.87
CA VAL A 144 2.94 17.68 7.08
C VAL A 144 4.13 17.19 7.90
N LEU A 145 5.17 18.02 8.00
CA LEU A 145 6.27 17.87 8.95
C LEU A 145 6.36 19.12 9.82
N ASN A 146 6.02 19.01 11.10
CA ASN A 146 6.11 20.13 12.05
C ASN A 146 5.48 21.44 11.51
N ILE A 147 4.24 21.36 10.97
CA ILE A 147 3.45 22.50 10.43
C ILE A 147 3.85 22.93 9.00
N LEU A 148 4.94 22.41 8.45
CA LEU A 148 5.28 22.63 7.04
C LEU A 148 4.54 21.65 6.15
N ILE A 149 3.91 22.18 5.11
CA ILE A 149 3.30 21.42 4.03
C ILE A 149 4.26 21.41 2.84
N TYR A 150 4.69 20.24 2.38
CA TYR A 150 5.52 20.09 1.19
C TYR A 150 4.98 19.03 0.25
N ARG A 151 5.22 19.25 -1.05
CA ARG A 151 4.78 18.36 -2.12
C ARG A 151 5.90 17.40 -2.53
N THR A 152 5.61 16.11 -2.54
CA THR A 152 6.50 15.10 -3.14
C THR A 152 6.18 14.91 -4.62
N SER A 153 7.19 14.69 -5.46
CA SER A 153 6.98 14.38 -6.89
C SER A 153 7.46 12.98 -7.27
N GLN A 154 7.99 12.23 -6.31
CA GLN A 154 8.57 10.90 -6.52
C GLN A 154 8.42 10.05 -5.27
N GLY A 155 8.41 8.74 -5.49
CA GLY A 155 8.36 7.73 -4.45
C GLY A 155 6.94 7.30 -4.15
N MET A 156 6.86 6.29 -3.30
CA MET A 156 5.64 5.73 -2.77
C MET A 156 5.62 5.94 -1.26
N PRO A 157 4.58 6.57 -0.69
CA PRO A 157 4.51 6.72 0.76
C PRO A 157 4.39 5.35 1.44
N SER A 158 5.27 5.06 2.39
CA SER A 158 5.47 3.72 2.96
C SER A 158 4.35 3.23 3.90
N GLY A 159 3.37 4.09 4.20
CA GLY A 159 2.21 3.76 5.04
C GLY A 159 0.87 4.03 4.39
N LEU A 160 0.81 4.05 3.05
CA LEU A 160 -0.47 3.91 2.36
C LEU A 160 -1.02 2.49 2.57
N TYR A 161 -2.34 2.37 2.51
CA TYR A 161 -3.03 1.09 2.69
C TYR A 161 -2.54 -0.01 1.72
N LEU A 162 -2.14 0.39 0.50
CA LEU A 162 -1.68 -0.52 -0.56
C LEU A 162 -0.16 -0.63 -0.67
N THR A 163 0.64 0.03 0.18
CA THR A 163 2.11 0.07 0.03
C THR A 163 2.69 -1.33 -0.13
N GLY A 164 2.31 -2.29 0.71
CA GLY A 164 2.81 -3.66 0.59
C GLY A 164 2.55 -4.27 -0.79
N LEU A 165 1.33 -4.13 -1.33
CA LEU A 165 0.97 -4.66 -2.65
C LEU A 165 1.74 -3.95 -3.76
N CYS A 166 1.91 -2.64 -3.65
CA CYS A 166 2.58 -1.82 -4.65
C CYS A 166 4.11 -1.85 -4.56
N THR A 167 4.72 -2.37 -3.49
CA THR A 167 6.19 -2.57 -3.42
C THR A 167 6.63 -3.91 -4.03
N TYR A 168 5.81 -4.96 -3.92
CA TYR A 168 6.22 -6.34 -4.19
C TYR A 168 5.54 -6.95 -5.44
N TYR A 169 5.33 -6.15 -6.48
CA TYR A 169 4.75 -6.57 -7.78
C TYR A 169 5.80 -7.14 -8.73
#